data_AF-A0A2M8CNN9-F1
#
_entry.id   AF-A0A2M8CNN9-F1
#
_cell.length_a   1.000
_cell.length_b   1.000
_cell.length_c   1.000
_cell.angle_alpha   90.00
_cell.angle_beta   90.00
_cell.angle_gamma   90.00
#
_symmetry.space_group_name_H-M   'P 1'
#
loop_
_entity.id
_entity.type
_entity.pdbx_description
1 polymer ?
#
loop_
_entity_poly.entity_id
_entity_poly.type
_entity_poly.pdbx_seq_one_letter_code
_entity_poly.pdbx_strand_id
1 'polypeptide(L)' 'QPVNFYTVLEAARRRGETAIGYRITRQHDDAAQSYGVITNPKKSALVTFAPEDKIIVLAEN' A
#
# COMPACT_ATOMS: atom_id res chain seq x y z
N GLN A 1 11.79 -1.26 -8.19
CA GLN A 1 10.98 -1.55 -9.38
C GLN A 1 9.52 -1.26 -9.07
N PRO A 2 8.72 -0.72 -10.00
CA PRO A 2 7.29 -0.50 -9.77
C PRO A 2 6.54 -1.85 -9.68
N VAL A 3 5.63 -1.97 -8.72
CA VAL A 3 4.79 -3.16 -8.54
C VAL A 3 3.32 -2.74 -8.50
N ASN A 4 2.41 -3.66 -8.81
CA ASN A 4 0.99 -3.40 -8.69
C ASN A 4 0.45 -3.87 -7.32
N PHE A 5 -0.76 -3.42 -6.99
CA PHE A 5 -1.36 -3.79 -5.70
C PHE A 5 -1.78 -5.27 -5.64
N TYR A 6 -1.96 -5.95 -6.79
CA TYR A 6 -2.12 -7.41 -6.79
C TYR A 6 -0.92 -8.14 -6.17
N THR A 7 0.31 -7.73 -6.51
CA THR A 7 1.52 -8.32 -5.93
C THR A 7 1.59 -8.10 -4.42
N VAL A 8 1.23 -6.90 -3.96
CA VAL A 8 1.19 -6.55 -2.54
C VAL A 8 0.15 -7.39 -1.80
N LEU A 9 -1.05 -7.52 -2.38
CA LEU A 9 -2.13 -8.32 -1.81
C LEU A 9 -1.74 -9.80 -1.69
N GLU A 10 -1.14 -10.39 -2.73
CA GLU A 10 -0.67 -11.78 -2.66
C GLU A 10 0.45 -11.96 -1.63
N ALA A 11 1.35 -10.98 -1.47
CA ALA A 11 2.40 -11.04 -0.46
C ALA A 11 1.83 -11.01 0.96
N ALA A 12 0.83 -10.15 1.22
CA ALA A 12 0.11 -10.10 2.50
C ALA A 12 -0.67 -11.41 2.74
N ARG A 13 -1.36 -11.93 1.71
CA ARG A 13 -2.13 -13.18 1.81
C ARG A 13 -1.26 -14.37 2.25
N ARG A 14 -0.02 -14.46 1.77
CA ARG A 14 0.95 -15.50 2.18
C ARG A 14 1.33 -15.43 3.67
N ARG A 15 1.09 -14.29 4.33
CA ARG A 15 1.32 -14.06 5.76
C ARG A 15 0.05 -14.20 6.60
N GLY A 16 -1.08 -14.58 6.00
CA GLY A 16 -2.38 -14.59 6.68
C GLY A 16 -3.00 -13.19 6.83
N GLU A 17 -2.50 -12.21 6.09
CA GLU A 17 -2.94 -10.83 6.15
C GLU A 17 -3.71 -10.42 4.88
N THR A 18 -4.59 -9.43 4.99
CA THR A 18 -5.28 -8.82 3.85
C THR A 18 -4.82 -7.38 3.65
N ALA A 19 -4.09 -7.09 2.58
CA ALA A 19 -3.71 -5.71 2.25
C ALA A 19 -4.92 -4.90 1.77
N ILE A 20 -5.18 -3.75 2.41
CA ILE A 20 -6.30 -2.85 2.10
C ILE A 20 -5.86 -1.50 1.56
N GLY A 21 -4.57 -1.18 1.65
CA GLY A 21 -4.03 0.08 1.19
C GLY A 21 -2.53 0.21 1.43
N TYR A 22 -2.00 1.39 1.22
CA TYR A 22 -0.61 1.73 1.51
C TYR A 22 -0.45 3.22 1.83
N ARG A 23 0.70 3.54 2.43
CA ARG A 23 1.12 4.90 2.73
C ARG A 23 2.44 5.21 2.04
N ILE A 24 2.47 6.32 1.29
CA ILE A 24 3.66 6.88 0.68
C ILE A 24 4.21 7.99 1.58
N THR A 25 5.30 7.73 2.27
CA THR A 25 5.83 8.60 3.33
C THR A 25 6.30 9.95 2.79
N ARG A 26 6.85 9.99 1.57
CA ARG A 26 7.26 11.25 0.91
C ARG A 26 6.09 12.21 0.60
N GLN A 27 4.84 11.74 0.66
CA GLN A 27 3.63 12.56 0.43
C GLN A 27 2.98 13.02 1.75
N HIS A 28 3.66 12.86 2.90
CA HIS A 28 3.08 13.13 4.21
C HIS A 28 2.65 14.58 4.47
N ASP A 29 3.18 15.56 3.73
CA ASP A 29 2.81 16.98 3.85
C ASP A 29 1.79 17.43 2.79
N ASP A 30 1.40 16.54 1.88
CA ASP A 30 0.52 16.87 0.76
C ASP A 30 -0.92 16.45 1.05
N ALA A 31 -1.73 17.42 1.50
CA ALA A 31 -3.16 17.21 1.76
C ALA A 31 -3.94 16.80 0.50
N ALA A 32 -3.53 17.22 -0.69
CA ALA A 32 -4.19 16.83 -1.95
C ALA A 32 -3.95 15.35 -2.28
N GLN A 33 -2.88 14.77 -1.75
CA GLN A 33 -2.56 13.34 -1.84
C GLN A 33 -3.00 12.56 -0.60
N SER A 34 -3.93 13.10 0.18
CA SER A 34 -4.42 12.47 1.43
C SER A 34 -3.27 12.14 2.39
N TYR A 35 -2.25 13.00 2.45
CA TYR A 35 -1.03 12.81 3.26
C TYR A 35 -0.30 11.49 2.94
N GLY A 36 -0.43 11.04 1.70
CA GLY A 36 0.15 9.81 1.17
C GLY A 36 -0.60 8.54 1.53
N VAL A 37 -1.76 8.61 2.19
CA VAL A 37 -2.55 7.43 2.57
C VAL A 37 -3.56 7.09 1.48
N ILE A 38 -3.42 5.91 0.88
CA ILE A 38 -4.34 5.42 -0.15
C ILE A 38 -4.96 4.10 0.32
N THR A 39 -6.29 4.11 0.48
CA THR A 39 -7.10 2.93 0.80
C THR A 39 -7.84 2.44 -0.45
N ASN A 40 -8.02 1.13 -0.56
CA ASN A 40 -8.61 0.45 -1.73
C ASN A 40 -8.03 0.94 -3.09
N PRO A 41 -6.70 0.88 -3.28
CA PRO A 41 -6.08 1.32 -4.53
C PRO A 41 -6.55 0.45 -5.70
N LYS A 42 -6.61 1.05 -6.89
CA LYS A 42 -6.88 0.30 -8.13
C LYS A 42 -5.83 -0.78 -8.30
N LYS A 43 -6.26 -2.05 -8.41
CA LYS A 43 -5.34 -3.20 -8.38
C LYS A 43 -4.29 -3.21 -9.50
N SER A 44 -4.59 -2.59 -10.64
CA SER A 44 -3.67 -2.46 -11.78
C SER A 44 -2.76 -1.22 -11.72
N ALA A 45 -2.95 -0.33 -10.75
CA ALA A 45 -2.09 0.83 -10.58
C ALA A 45 -0.68 0.37 -10.18
N LEU A 46 0.32 0.92 -10.85
CA LEU A 46 1.72 0.72 -10.52
C LEU A 46 2.16 1.73 -9.47
N VAL A 47 2.87 1.24 -8.46
CA VAL A 47 3.37 2.03 -7.35
C VAL A 47 4.83 1.66 -7.14
N THR A 48 5.67 2.69 -6.97
CA THR A 48 7.06 2.53 -6.56
C THR A 48 7.13 2.82 -5.08
N PHE A 49 7.40 1.80 -4.29
CA PHE A 49 7.59 1.90 -2.85
C PHE A 49 9.06 2.20 -2.52
N ALA A 50 9.26 3.06 -1.52
CA ALA A 50 10.52 3.28 -0.83
C ALA A 50 10.54 2.50 0.50
N PRO A 51 11.71 2.25 1.12
CA PRO A 51 11.82 1.52 2.38
C PRO A 51 10.99 2.12 3.53
N GLU A 52 10.70 3.42 3.48
CA GLU A 52 9.95 4.14 4.51
C GLU A 52 8.43 4.05 4.33
N ASP A 53 7.98 3.54 3.19
CA ASP A 53 6.56 3.38 2.88
C ASP A 53 5.97 2.18 3.65
N LYS A 54 4.66 2.22 3.87
CA LYS A 54 3.97 1.20 4.68
C LYS A 54 2.81 0.59 3.93
N ILE A 55 2.60 -0.71 4.08
CA ILE A 55 1.39 -1.39 3.61
C ILE A 55 0.40 -1.46 4.76
N ILE A 56 -0.85 -1.11 4.49
CA ILE A 56 -1.94 -1.19 5.46
C ILE A 56 -2.59 -2.57 5.28
N VAL A 57 -2.52 -3.40 6.31
CA VAL A 57 -3.05 -4.76 6.31
C VAL A 57 -4.06 -4.96 7.43
N LEU A 58 -5.01 -5.87 7.20
CA LEU A 58 -5.84 -6.48 8.23
C LEU A 58 -5.24 -7.85 8.54
N ALA A 59 -4.89 -8.09 9.80
CA ALA A 59 -4.47 -9.40 10.29
C ALA A 59 -5.60 -10.03 11.10
N GLU A 60 -5.88 -11.30 10.87
CA GLU A 60 -6.74 -12.08 11.76
C GLU A 60 -5.92 -12.47 13.00
N ASN A 61 -6.51 -12.26 14.18
CA ASN A 61 -5.84 -12.37 15.48
C ASN A 61 -6.06 -13.75 16.10
#